data_AF-A0A0E3ZBH2-F1
#
_entry.id   AF-A0A0E3ZBH2-F1
#
_cell.length_a   1.000
_cell.length_b   1.000
_cell.length_c   1.000
_cell.angle_alpha   90.00
_cell.angle_beta   90.00
_cell.angle_gamma   90.00
#
_symmetry.space_group_name_H-M   'P 1'
#
loop_
_entity.id
_entity.type
_entity.pdbx_description
1 polymer ?
#
loop_
_entity_poly.entity_id
_entity_poly.type
_entity_poly.pdbx_seq_one_letter_code
_entity_poly.pdbx_strand_id
1 'polypeptide(L)'
;MKFIDYINKIKKHLSNPNKTCDEYFKFYMEIDSNYPSKNLSYDEEYFVDDIREVTEYTEYWNKTKHFKKLDEELKKVLAKYGY
;
A
#
# COMPACT_ATOMS: atom_id res chain seq x y z
N MET A 1 -1.06 -6.82 11.30
CA MET A 1 -2.45 -6.33 11.11
C MET A 1 -3.34 -7.49 10.67
N LYS A 2 -4.68 -7.42 10.77
CA LYS A 2 -5.56 -8.39 10.05
C LYS A 2 -5.57 -8.06 8.56
N PHE A 3 -5.76 -9.05 7.70
CA PHE A 3 -5.76 -8.87 6.25
C PHE A 3 -6.80 -7.84 5.77
N ILE A 4 -8.04 -7.94 6.25
CA ILE A 4 -9.10 -6.99 5.86
C ILE A 4 -8.81 -5.54 6.32
N ASP A 5 -8.22 -5.37 7.50
CA ASP A 5 -7.85 -4.05 8.02
C ASP A 5 -6.73 -3.43 7.17
N TYR A 6 -5.82 -4.28 6.67
CA TYR A 6 -4.74 -3.89 5.76
C TYR A 6 -5.29 -3.36 4.43
N ILE A 7 -6.21 -4.09 3.79
CA ILE A 7 -6.90 -3.63 2.58
C ILE A 7 -7.65 -2.31 2.84
N ASN A 8 -8.41 -2.24 3.93
CA ASN A 8 -9.19 -1.04 4.25
C ASN A 8 -8.30 0.19 4.47
N LYS A 9 -7.13 0.01 5.08
CA LYS A 9 -6.14 1.07 5.25
C LYS A 9 -5.61 1.58 3.91
N ILE A 10 -5.29 0.68 2.98
CA ILE A 10 -4.86 1.03 1.61
C ILE A 10 -5.98 1.79 0.89
N LYS A 11 -7.20 1.27 0.88
CA LYS A 11 -8.36 1.92 0.25
C LYS A 11 -8.62 3.32 0.81
N LYS A 12 -8.54 3.47 2.14
CA LYS A 12 -8.70 4.76 2.81
C LYS A 12 -7.62 5.75 2.34
N HIS A 13 -6.37 5.33 2.25
CA HIS A 13 -5.30 6.15 1.70
C HIS A 13 -5.60 6.56 0.25
N LEU A 14 -5.93 5.62 -0.62
CA LEU A 14 -6.20 5.90 -2.04
C LEU A 14 -7.42 6.81 -2.26
N SER A 15 -8.39 6.80 -1.33
CA SER A 15 -9.58 7.66 -1.39
C SER A 15 -9.31 9.14 -1.10
N ASN A 16 -8.17 9.49 -0.50
CA ASN A 16 -7.81 10.88 -0.20
C ASN A 16 -6.74 11.41 -1.18
N PRO A 17 -7.10 12.21 -2.19
CA PRO A 17 -6.13 12.69 -3.18
C PRO A 17 -5.19 13.79 -2.67
N ASN A 18 -5.55 14.46 -1.57
CA ASN A 18 -4.85 15.66 -1.07
C ASN A 18 -4.03 15.33 0.17
N LYS A 19 -2.84 14.75 -0.06
CA LYS A 19 -1.86 14.44 1.00
C LYS A 19 -0.55 15.17 0.76
N THR A 20 0.10 15.55 1.85
CA THR A 20 1.47 16.04 1.88
C THR A 20 2.48 14.92 1.62
N CYS A 21 3.72 15.25 1.26
CA CYS A 21 4.79 14.25 1.08
C CYS A 21 4.99 13.41 2.35
N ASP A 22 4.98 14.05 3.53
CA ASP A 22 5.18 13.36 4.81
C ASP A 22 4.05 12.38 5.12
N GLU A 23 2.80 12.72 4.79
CA GLU A 23 1.66 11.81 4.95
C GLU A 23 1.77 10.60 4.02
N TYR A 24 2.18 10.81 2.76
CA TYR A 24 2.46 9.70 1.85
C TYR A 24 3.57 8.81 2.38
N PHE A 25 4.72 9.39 2.74
CA PHE A 25 5.87 8.63 3.24
C PHE A 25 5.52 7.82 4.48
N LYS A 26 4.84 8.44 5.46
CA LYS A 26 4.37 7.74 6.66
C LYS A 26 3.46 6.57 6.32
N PHE A 27 2.52 6.74 5.40
CA PHE A 27 1.63 5.66 4.98
C PHE A 27 2.43 4.48 4.41
N TYR A 28 3.31 4.73 3.43
CA TYR A 28 4.09 3.67 2.77
C TYR A 28 5.01 2.92 3.74
N MET A 29 5.70 3.65 4.62
CA MET A 29 6.50 3.05 5.68
C MET A 29 5.64 2.19 6.61
N GLU A 30 4.43 2.65 6.94
CA GLU A 30 3.55 1.94 7.87
C GLU A 30 2.98 0.65 7.25
N ILE A 31 2.52 0.67 6.00
CA ILE A 31 1.97 -0.54 5.35
C ILE A 31 3.06 -1.57 5.03
N ASP A 32 4.29 -1.13 4.76
CA ASP A 32 5.44 -2.03 4.60
C ASP A 32 5.84 -2.67 5.94
N SER A 33 5.83 -1.90 7.03
CA SER A 33 6.20 -2.42 8.36
C SER A 33 5.11 -3.26 9.03
N ASN A 34 3.85 -3.14 8.61
CA ASN A 34 2.70 -3.74 9.31
C ASN A 34 1.85 -4.67 8.43
N TYR A 35 2.46 -5.34 7.45
CA TYR A 35 1.77 -6.34 6.65
C TYR A 35 1.18 -7.46 7.51
N PRO A 36 0.03 -8.05 7.12
CA PRO A 36 -0.50 -9.24 7.77
C PRO A 36 0.45 -10.41 7.48
N SER A 37 0.90 -11.14 8.50
CA SER A 37 1.92 -12.19 8.37
C SER A 37 1.47 -13.55 8.92
N LYS A 38 0.19 -13.68 9.27
CA LYS A 38 -0.36 -14.90 9.88
C LYS A 38 -1.77 -15.17 9.36
N ASN A 39 -2.08 -16.47 9.22
CA ASN A 39 -3.39 -16.97 8.81
C ASN A 39 -3.86 -16.38 7.46
N LEU A 40 -2.91 -16.17 6.55
CA LEU A 40 -3.23 -15.82 5.17
C LEU A 40 -3.52 -17.11 4.40
N SER A 41 -4.48 -17.04 3.49
CA SER A 41 -4.59 -17.98 2.39
C SER A 41 -3.49 -17.69 1.35
N TYR A 42 -3.29 -18.65 0.44
CA TYR A 42 -2.30 -18.52 -0.64
C TYR A 42 -2.49 -17.22 -1.45
N ASP A 43 -3.72 -16.92 -1.88
CA ASP A 43 -4.01 -15.71 -2.66
C ASP A 43 -3.76 -14.41 -1.86
N GLU A 44 -3.99 -14.45 -0.55
CA GLU A 44 -3.71 -13.31 0.33
C GLU A 44 -2.21 -13.10 0.54
N GLU A 45 -1.40 -14.16 0.56
CA GLU A 45 0.07 -14.06 0.59
C GLU A 45 0.61 -13.39 -0.67
N TYR A 46 0.17 -13.81 -1.86
CA TYR A 46 0.56 -13.17 -3.13
C TYR A 46 0.12 -11.71 -3.21
N PHE A 47 -1.09 -11.39 -2.73
CA PHE A 47 -1.53 -10.01 -2.65
C PHE A 47 -0.57 -9.18 -1.78
N VAL A 48 -0.19 -9.68 -0.60
CA VAL A 48 0.71 -8.97 0.31
C VAL A 48 2.08 -8.79 -0.30
N ASP A 49 2.62 -9.81 -0.97
CA ASP A 49 3.92 -9.73 -1.62
C ASP A 49 3.91 -8.71 -2.77
N ASP A 50 2.87 -8.67 -3.61
CA ASP A 50 2.73 -7.65 -4.66
C ASP A 50 2.63 -6.22 -4.07
N ILE A 51 1.96 -6.05 -2.93
CA ILE A 51 1.94 -4.74 -2.23
C ILE A 51 3.35 -4.39 -1.72
N ARG A 52 4.10 -5.35 -1.19
CA ARG A 52 5.47 -5.14 -0.70
C ARG A 52 6.42 -4.77 -1.82
N GLU A 53 6.29 -5.35 -3.01
CA GLU A 53 7.06 -4.94 -4.19
C GLU A 53 6.80 -3.48 -4.57
N VAL A 54 5.55 -3.01 -4.42
CA VAL A 54 5.23 -1.58 -4.64
C VAL A 54 5.91 -0.71 -3.57
N THR A 55 5.93 -1.15 -2.31
CA THR A 55 6.44 -0.34 -1.20
C THR A 55 7.95 -0.38 -1.03
N GLU A 56 8.65 -1.41 -1.53
CA GLU A 56 10.11 -1.57 -1.43
C GLU A 56 10.87 -0.38 -2.03
N TYR A 57 10.32 0.24 -3.08
CA TYR A 57 10.91 1.42 -3.74
C TYR A 57 10.57 2.75 -3.06
N THR A 58 10.01 2.72 -1.85
CA THR A 58 9.65 3.93 -1.12
C THR A 58 10.88 4.60 -0.54
N GLU A 59 11.24 5.75 -1.09
CA GLU A 59 12.23 6.66 -0.52
C GLU A 59 11.57 7.93 0.04
N TYR A 60 12.29 8.68 0.88
CA TYR A 60 11.83 10.00 1.30
C TYR A 60 11.92 10.99 0.13
N TRP A 61 10.83 11.10 -0.64
CA TRP A 61 10.72 12.02 -1.75
C TRP A 61 10.30 13.42 -1.29
N ASN A 62 10.95 14.46 -1.83
CA ASN A 62 10.55 15.85 -1.61
C ASN A 62 9.36 16.29 -2.49
N LYS A 63 8.79 15.40 -3.32
CA LYS A 63 7.70 15.70 -4.27
C LYS A 63 6.63 14.62 -4.25
N THR A 64 5.37 15.01 -4.05
CA THR A 64 4.19 14.12 -4.01
C THR A 64 3.98 13.33 -5.30
N LYS A 65 4.49 13.80 -6.44
CA LYS A 65 4.36 13.11 -7.74
C LYS A 65 4.95 11.69 -7.75
N HIS A 66 5.95 11.40 -6.93
CA HIS A 66 6.56 10.07 -6.86
C HIS A 66 5.63 9.11 -6.13
N PHE A 67 5.09 9.54 -5.00
CA PHE A 67 4.09 8.78 -4.26
C PHE A 67 2.79 8.57 -5.04
N LYS A 68 2.37 9.53 -5.88
CA LYS A 68 1.22 9.31 -6.78
C LYS A 68 1.43 8.14 -7.74
N LYS A 69 2.65 7.86 -8.19
CA LYS A 69 2.92 6.67 -9.01
C LYS A 69 2.74 5.40 -8.19
N LEU A 70 3.21 5.39 -6.95
CA LEU A 70 2.99 4.27 -6.04
C LEU A 70 1.48 4.07 -5.76
N ASP A 71 0.69 5.15 -5.65
CA ASP A 71 -0.77 5.06 -5.50
C ASP A 71 -1.41 4.37 -6.72
N GLU A 72 -0.93 4.68 -7.93
CA GLU A 72 -1.39 4.01 -9.15
C GLU A 72 -1.00 2.53 -9.20
N GLU A 73 0.22 2.17 -8.78
CA GLU A 73 0.61 0.75 -8.69
C GLU A 73 -0.22 0.01 -7.63
N LEU A 74 -0.47 0.60 -6.47
CA LEU A 74 -1.36 0.02 -5.45
C LEU A 74 -2.78 -0.21 -5.99
N LYS A 75 -3.32 0.72 -6.80
CA LYS A 75 -4.63 0.53 -7.44
C LYS A 75 -4.62 -0.66 -8.40
N LYS A 76 -3.54 -0.86 -9.17
CA LYS A 76 -3.43 -2.01 -10.07
C LYS A 76 -3.37 -3.32 -9.30
N VAL A 77 -2.63 -3.37 -8.19
CA VAL A 77 -2.58 -4.55 -7.32
C VAL A 77 -3.96 -4.84 -6.75
N LEU A 78 -4.65 -3.85 -6.18
CA LEU A 78 -6.03 -4.03 -5.70
C LEU A 78 -6.96 -4.59 -6.78
N ALA A 79 -6.92 -4.02 -7.99
CA ALA A 79 -7.72 -4.48 -9.11
C ALA A 79 -7.37 -5.92 -9.55
N LYS A 80 -6.08 -6.31 -9.55
CA LYS A 80 -5.60 -7.66 -9.90
C LYS A 80 -6.24 -8.74 -9.03
N TYR A 81 -6.46 -8.47 -7.74
CA TYR A 81 -7.06 -9.42 -6.79
C TYR A 81 -8.54 -9.15 -6.48
N GLY A 82 -9.17 -8.19 -7.16
CA GLY A 82 -10.60 -7.89 -7.00
C GLY A 82 -10.96 -7.13 -5.72
N TYR A 83 -10.02 -6.35 -5.17
CA TYR A 83 -10.24 -5.50 -3.99
C TYR A 83 -10.59 -4.06 -4.35
#